data_AF-A0A3Q2WQC6-F1
#
_entry.id   AF-A0A3Q2WQC6-F1
#
_cell.length_a   1.000
_cell.length_b   1.000
_cell.length_c   1.000
_cell.angle_alpha   90.00
_cell.angle_beta   90.00
_cell.angle_gamma   90.00
#
_symmetry.space_group_name_H-M   'P 1'
#
loop_
_entity.id
_entity.type
_entity.pdbx_description
1 polymer ?
#
loop_
_entity_poly.entity_id
_entity_poly.type
_entity_poly.pdbx_seq_one_letter_code
_entity_poly.pdbx_strand_id
1 'polypeptide(L)'
;MVCFFRSLSYIMCMGCLSFLLLGGMFFVVDIKGWWGGQPFIYPGMNSIFVYVGHSLLGFYFPFSWEMRFQQSHWEWLFQSLWGTALWLLIAYLLYRKKFFLKI
;
A
#
# COMPACT_ATOMS: atom_id res chain seq x y z
N MET A 1 -5.02 9.68 26.22
CA MET A 1 -6.13 8.91 25.62
C MET A 1 -7.13 9.92 25.05
N VAL A 2 -6.86 10.43 23.85
CA VAL A 2 -7.73 11.43 23.19
C VAL A 2 -8.52 10.67 22.13
N CYS A 3 -9.81 10.47 22.38
CA CYS A 3 -10.74 9.99 21.36
C CYS A 3 -10.91 11.09 20.30
N PHE A 4 -10.19 10.96 19.18
CA PHE A 4 -10.50 11.71 17.97
C PHE A 4 -11.85 11.19 17.42
N PHE A 5 -12.95 11.85 17.76
CA PHE A 5 -14.19 11.71 16.98
C PHE A 5 -13.91 12.27 15.59
N ARG A 6 -13.45 11.41 14.68
CA ARG A 6 -13.49 11.69 13.23
C ARG A 6 -14.95 12.01 12.89
N SER A 7 -15.19 13.18 12.29
CA SER A 7 -16.54 13.65 11.92
C SER A 7 -17.34 12.55 11.20
N LEU A 8 -18.64 12.44 11.47
CA LEU A 8 -19.53 11.49 10.79
C LEU A 8 -19.46 11.65 9.27
N SER A 9 -19.38 12.89 8.78
CA SER A 9 -19.23 13.19 7.34
C SER A 9 -17.97 12.57 6.76
N TYR A 10 -16.87 12.61 7.51
CA TYR A 10 -15.61 12.02 7.08
C TYR A 10 -15.73 10.49 6.93
N ILE A 11 -16.35 9.82 7.90
CA ILE A 11 -16.53 8.36 7.88
C ILE A 11 -17.43 7.95 6.72
N MET A 12 -18.54 8.65 6.52
CA MET A 12 -19.46 8.39 5.40
C MET A 12 -18.80 8.62 4.04
N CYS A 13 -18.03 9.70 3.87
CA CYS A 13 -17.31 9.96 2.63
C CYS A 13 -16.26 8.88 2.33
N MET A 14 -15.44 8.50 3.31
CA MET A 14 -14.43 7.45 3.13
C MET A 14 -15.07 6.08 2.87
N GLY A 15 -16.15 5.75 3.57
CA GLY A 15 -16.90 4.51 3.37
C GLY A 15 -17.51 4.45 1.96
N CYS A 16 -18.22 5.50 1.56
CA CYS A 16 -18.81 5.60 0.21
C CYS A 16 -17.73 5.46 -0.88
N LEU A 17 -16.62 6.19 -0.76
CA LEU A 17 -15.52 6.09 -1.72
C LEU A 17 -14.91 4.69 -1.78
N SER A 18 -14.76 4.01 -0.63
CA SER A 18 -14.26 2.63 -0.57
C SER A 18 -15.17 1.66 -1.32
N PHE A 19 -16.50 1.76 -1.16
CA PHE A 19 -17.44 0.89 -1.87
C PHE A 19 -17.47 1.17 -3.37
N LEU A 20 -17.43 2.46 -3.76
CA LEU A 20 -17.33 2.83 -5.17
C LEU A 20 -16.03 2.33 -5.82
N LEU A 21 -14.91 2.44 -5.11
CA LEU A 21 -13.61 1.94 -5.58
C LEU A 21 -13.63 0.41 -5.72
N LEU A 22 -14.15 -0.30 -4.72
CA LEU A 22 -14.27 -1.76 -4.77
C LEU A 22 -15.18 -2.21 -5.93
N GLY A 23 -16.34 -1.57 -6.10
CA GLY A 23 -17.25 -1.86 -7.20
C GLY A 23 -16.64 -1.57 -8.57
N GLY A 24 -15.89 -0.47 -8.70
CA GLY A 24 -15.14 -0.13 -9.91
C GLY A 24 -14.07 -1.17 -10.24
N MET A 25 -13.31 -1.61 -9.24
CA MET A 25 -12.30 -2.66 -9.43
C MET A 25 -12.93 -3.99 -9.86
N PHE A 26 -14.03 -4.40 -9.22
CA PHE A 26 -14.79 -5.59 -9.62
C PHE A 26 -15.28 -5.51 -11.06
N PHE A 27 -15.82 -4.37 -11.49
CA PHE A 27 -16.28 -4.20 -12.86
C PHE A 27 -15.13 -4.30 -13.88
N VAL A 28 -13.98 -3.69 -13.59
CA VAL A 28 -12.83 -3.69 -14.51
C VAL A 28 -12.17 -5.08 -14.59
N VAL A 29 -12.03 -5.76 -13.46
CA VAL A 29 -11.34 -7.06 -13.36
C VAL A 29 -12.26 -8.21 -13.75
N ASP A 30 -13.41 -8.35 -13.11
CA ASP A 30 -14.27 -9.54 -13.25
C ASP A 30 -15.22 -9.46 -14.45
N ILE A 31 -15.79 -8.28 -14.73
CA ILE A 31 -16.77 -8.14 -15.83
C ILE A 31 -16.09 -7.90 -17.17
N LYS A 32 -15.19 -6.91 -17.23
CA LYS A 32 -14.51 -6.56 -18.48
C LYS A 32 -13.27 -7.39 -18.77
N GLY A 33 -12.65 -8.00 -17.75
CA GLY A 33 -11.41 -8.77 -17.93
C GLY A 33 -10.23 -7.95 -18.46
N TRP A 34 -10.30 -6.61 -18.39
CA TRP A 34 -9.28 -5.72 -18.95
C TRP A 34 -7.97 -5.75 -18.15
N TRP A 35 -8.04 -6.20 -16.90
CA TRP A 35 -6.91 -6.19 -16.00
C TRP A 35 -6.95 -7.39 -15.04
N GLY A 36 -5.86 -8.13 -14.93
CA GLY A 36 -5.74 -9.28 -14.03
C GLY A 36 -5.44 -8.95 -12.57
N GLY A 37 -5.67 -7.71 -12.10
CA GLY A 37 -5.50 -7.32 -10.68
C GLY A 37 -4.05 -7.13 -10.19
N GLN A 38 -3.05 -7.19 -11.08
CA GLN A 38 -1.64 -6.91 -10.77
C GLN A 38 -1.42 -5.39 -10.74
N PRO A 39 -0.78 -4.77 -9.72
CA PRO A 39 0.20 -5.35 -8.82
C PRO A 39 -0.33 -5.73 -7.44
N PHE A 40 -1.60 -5.47 -7.11
CA PHE A 40 -2.17 -5.67 -5.77
C PHE A 40 -2.10 -7.13 -5.29
N ILE A 41 -2.14 -8.08 -6.23
CA ILE A 41 -2.08 -9.51 -5.92
C ILE A 41 -0.70 -9.91 -5.36
N TYR A 42 0.41 -9.31 -5.84
CA TYR A 42 1.76 -9.72 -5.44
C TYR A 42 2.10 -9.47 -3.96
N PRO A 43 1.94 -8.24 -3.41
CA PRO A 43 2.11 -8.01 -1.98
C PRO A 43 0.98 -8.67 -1.18
N GLY A 44 -0.22 -8.85 -1.75
CA GLY A 44 -1.33 -9.54 -1.09
C GLY A 44 -1.01 -11.01 -0.76
N MET A 45 -0.39 -11.74 -1.70
CA MET A 45 0.04 -13.13 -1.47
C MET A 45 1.20 -13.26 -0.48
N ASN A 46 1.96 -12.20 -0.23
CA ASN A 46 3.12 -12.18 0.68
C ASN A 46 2.97 -11.10 1.76
N SER A 47 1.74 -10.88 2.23
CA SER A 47 1.39 -9.77 3.11
C SER A 47 2.16 -9.80 4.44
N ILE A 48 2.37 -11.00 5.02
CA ILE A 48 3.14 -11.17 6.24
C ILE A 48 4.61 -10.77 6.06
N PHE A 49 5.22 -11.14 4.92
CA PHE A 49 6.61 -10.80 4.63
C PHE A 49 6.78 -9.30 4.44
N VAL A 50 5.87 -8.67 3.68
CA VAL A 50 5.89 -7.21 3.47
C VAL A 50 5.68 -6.49 4.80
N TYR A 51 4.77 -6.97 5.66
CA TYR A 51 4.52 -6.37 6.97
C TYR A 51 5.76 -6.45 7.87
N VAL A 52 6.27 -7.66 8.12
CA VAL A 52 7.46 -7.86 8.99
C VAL A 52 8.67 -7.14 8.40
N GLY A 53 8.86 -7.23 7.09
CA GLY A 53 9.92 -6.54 6.40
C GLY A 53 9.83 -5.02 6.54
N HIS A 54 8.63 -4.43 6.45
CA HIS A 54 8.44 -3.01 6.69
C HIS A 54 8.64 -2.64 8.17
N SER A 55 8.19 -3.47 9.12
CA SER A 55 8.45 -3.23 10.55
C SER A 55 9.94 -3.22 10.89
N LEU A 56 10.75 -4.05 10.23
CA LEU A 56 12.19 -4.14 10.47
C LEU A 56 12.98 -3.10 9.67
N LEU A 57 12.65 -2.87 8.40
CA LEU A 57 13.42 -2.06 7.45
C LEU A 57 12.83 -0.67 7.20
N GLY A 58 11.63 -0.38 7.69
CA GLY A 58 10.89 0.85 7.37
C GLY A 58 11.59 2.13 7.83
N PHE A 59 12.43 2.05 8.86
CA PHE A 59 13.22 3.18 9.36
C PHE A 59 14.63 3.25 8.75
N TYR A 60 15.03 2.25 7.97
CA TYR A 60 16.36 2.17 7.38
C TYR A 60 16.34 2.69 5.93
N PHE A 61 17.46 3.26 5.51
CA PHE A 61 17.72 3.54 4.10
C PHE A 61 17.66 2.20 3.33
N PRO A 62 16.94 2.06 2.20
CA PRO A 62 16.41 3.11 1.30
C PRO A 62 14.91 3.43 1.47
N PHE A 63 14.24 2.96 2.52
CA PHE A 63 12.79 3.18 2.74
C PHE A 63 12.50 4.50 3.46
N SER A 64 13.41 4.92 4.33
CA SER A 64 13.35 6.21 5.01
C SER A 64 14.71 6.87 5.02
N TRP A 65 14.71 8.19 4.83
CA TRP A 65 15.91 9.03 4.93
C TRP A 65 15.57 10.29 5.72
N GLU A 66 16.59 10.89 6.32
CA GLU A 66 16.43 12.13 7.07
C GLU A 66 16.10 13.29 6.12
N MET A 67 14.87 13.81 6.22
CA MET A 67 14.42 14.96 5.42
C MET A 67 15.11 16.24 5.91
N ARG A 68 15.85 16.89 5.00
CA ARG A 68 16.50 18.17 5.29
C ARG A 68 15.53 19.35 5.36
N PHE A 69 14.36 19.25 4.71
CA PHE A 69 13.35 20.32 4.69
C PHE A 69 11.96 19.81 5.09
N GLN A 70 11.69 19.80 6.39
CA GLN A 70 10.42 19.35 6.99
C GLN A 70 9.17 20.14 6.52
N GLN A 71 9.32 21.30 5.87
CA GLN A 71 8.19 22.13 5.42
C GLN A 71 7.63 21.75 4.04
N SER A 72 8.32 20.90 3.29
CA SER A 72 7.86 20.49 1.95
C SER A 72 6.98 19.23 2.04
N HIS A 73 5.67 19.38 1.82
CA HIS A 73 4.75 18.24 1.70
C HIS A 73 5.15 17.26 0.57
N TRP A 74 5.86 17.74 -0.44
CA TRP A 74 6.31 16.95 -1.57
C TRP A 74 7.33 15.88 -1.18
N GLU A 75 8.20 16.14 -0.20
CA GLU A 75 9.19 15.17 0.25
C GLU A 75 8.52 13.97 0.92
N TRP A 76 7.48 14.21 1.73
CA TRP A 76 6.70 13.16 2.38
C TRP A 76 5.92 12.31 1.39
N LEU A 77 5.32 12.94 0.38
CA LEU A 77 4.65 12.23 -0.70
C LEU A 77 5.64 11.37 -1.49
N PHE A 78 6.79 11.94 -1.84
CA PHE A 78 7.81 11.24 -2.61
C PHE A 78 8.38 10.04 -1.84
N GLN A 79 8.70 10.21 -0.56
CA GLN A 79 9.19 9.11 0.28
C GLN A 79 8.14 8.00 0.44
N SER A 80 6.86 8.36 0.59
CA SER A 80 5.79 7.36 0.70
C SER A 80 5.58 6.60 -0.61
N LEU A 81 5.60 7.30 -1.75
CA LEU A 81 5.52 6.68 -3.07
C LEU A 81 6.75 5.80 -3.36
N TRP A 82 7.93 6.25 -2.96
CA TRP A 82 9.17 5.49 -3.12
C TRP A 82 9.17 4.22 -2.27
N GLY A 83 8.83 4.33 -0.98
CA GLY A 83 8.74 3.19 -0.08
C GLY A 83 7.74 2.14 -0.57
N THR A 84 6.55 2.57 -1.00
CA THR A 84 5.54 1.68 -1.58
C THR A 84 6.00 1.03 -2.89
N ALA A 85 6.67 1.78 -3.77
CA ALA A 85 7.23 1.24 -5.01
C ALA A 85 8.32 0.18 -4.74
N LEU A 86 9.20 0.42 -3.77
CA LEU A 86 10.22 -0.55 -3.36
C LEU A 86 9.59 -1.84 -2.83
N TRP A 87 8.56 -1.73 -1.99
CA TRP A 87 7.84 -2.91 -1.48
C TRP A 87 7.12 -3.68 -2.58
N LEU A 88 6.53 -2.99 -3.56
CA LEU A 88 5.94 -3.62 -4.73
C LEU A 88 7.00 -4.37 -5.56
N LEU A 89 8.17 -3.77 -5.75
CA LEU A 89 9.29 -4.40 -6.46
C LEU A 89 9.78 -5.66 -5.72
N ILE A 90 9.96 -5.58 -4.41
CA ILE A 90 10.37 -6.73 -3.57
C ILE A 90 9.31 -7.84 -3.64
N ALA A 91 8.02 -7.50 -3.50
CA ALA A 91 6.93 -8.47 -3.60
C ALA A 91 6.89 -9.13 -4.99
N TYR A 92 7.16 -8.38 -6.06
CA TYR A 92 7.26 -8.91 -7.41
C TYR A 92 8.46 -9.87 -7.57
N LEU A 93 9.64 -9.53 -7.02
CA LEU A 93 10.80 -10.42 -7.02
C LEU A 93 10.53 -11.72 -6.26
N LEU A 94 9.86 -11.64 -5.11
CA LEU A 94 9.46 -12.80 -4.31
C LEU A 94 8.49 -13.70 -5.08
N TYR A 95 7.52 -13.09 -5.77
CA TYR A 95 6.58 -13.79 -6.64
C TYR A 95 7.30 -14.53 -7.77
N ARG A 96 8.28 -13.90 -8.43
CA ARG A 96 9.10 -14.57 -9.47
C ARG A 96 9.89 -15.76 -8.92
N LYS A 97 10.34 -15.70 -7.67
CA LYS A 97 11.05 -16.79 -7.00
C LYS A 97 10.11 -17.88 -6.44
N LYS A 98 8.78 -17.72 -6.58
CA LYS A 98 7.73 -18.58 -6.01
C LYS A 98 7.90 -18.84 -4.51
N PHE A 99 8.55 -17.91 -3.80
CA PHE A 99 8.71 -18.02 -2.35
C PHE A 99 7.51 -17.36 -1.70
N PHE A 100 6.66 -18.19 -1.10
CA PHE A 100 5.48 -17.75 -0.38
C PHE A 100 5.66 -18.12 1.08
N LEU A 101 5.91 -17.13 1.93
CA LEU A 101 5.90 -17.32 3.37
C LEU A 101 4.45 -17.47 3.82
N LYS A 102 4.06 -18.71 4.09
CA LYS A 102 2.78 -19.09 4.66
C LYS A 102 3.10 -19.66 6.04
N ILE A 103 2.56 -19.05 7.09
CA ILE A 103 2.59 -19.61 8.45
C ILE A 103 1.38 -20.52 8.62
#